data_AF-A0AAE6YF64-F1
#
_entry.id   AF-A0AAE6YF64-F1
#
_cell.length_a   1.000
_cell.length_b   1.000
_cell.length_c   1.000
_cell.angle_alpha   90.00
_cell.angle_beta   90.00
_cell.angle_gamma   90.00
#
_symmetry.space_group_name_H-M   'P 1'
#
loop_
_entity.id
_entity.type
_entity.pdbx_description
1 polymer ?
#
loop_
_entity_poly.entity_id
_entity_poly.type
_entity_poly.pdbx_seq_one_letter_code
_entity_poly.pdbx_strand_id
1 'polypeptide(L)'
;MHPRLIAPGALAAASVLLAIPASAASVGPGAPGVGDPYYPAYGNGGYDVSHYDLRLKYQPATDELEGTATILARTTQDLSRFDLDFLLDVDEVRVNGVKAAFASSGEHELEITPKTPLAKGTAVTVVVRYHGVPSSKQAYGFTSWHRTPDGGVGANEPEAAWWWFPSNDHPSDKATYDVSVQVPDGTQAISNGTLQSAVSRLGWTRYSWRSDKPQATYLATLAVGRFDLTTGTTESGIPVVNAYSKDLGANAGAARASVERTGEIADWLSEYFGPYPFNALGGYVPNTNTGYALETQTRPFYSPRQFANGSNTSVVVHELAHQWYGDLVSVAGWKDIWINEGFARYAQWLWSEHEGEGTAKELADYVYASHPADDPFWKVAPGDPGPENQFHLAVYDRGALALQALRDEIGDDAFFAVLKGWPQRYAHGNASVEDFRRYAEEVSGAALGALFDTWLFQPSKPTVAAARAASLTVPSAASAASAAAVEPRSWRKIAATNGVHDTH
;
A
#
# COMPACT_ATOMS: atom_id res chain seq x y z
N MET A 1 -5.79 8.40 101.85
CA MET A 1 -5.51 9.65 101.14
C MET A 1 -4.59 9.33 99.98
N HIS A 2 -5.12 9.25 98.75
CA HIS A 2 -4.29 9.13 97.55
C HIS A 2 -4.83 10.12 96.50
N PRO A 3 -3.95 10.97 95.92
CA PRO A 3 -4.37 12.10 95.12
C PRO A 3 -4.70 11.68 93.68
N ARG A 4 -5.64 12.43 93.11
CA ARG A 4 -6.05 12.43 91.71
C ARG A 4 -4.93 13.01 90.84
N LEU A 5 -4.68 12.39 89.70
CA LEU A 5 -3.99 13.03 88.56
C LEU A 5 -4.89 12.92 87.33
N ILE A 6 -5.14 14.09 86.75
CA ILE A 6 -5.96 14.35 85.57
C ILE A 6 -5.05 14.18 84.34
N ALA A 7 -5.48 13.41 83.34
CA ALA A 7 -4.86 13.37 82.02
C ALA A 7 -5.91 13.81 80.97
N PRO A 8 -5.63 14.82 80.13
CA PRO A 8 -6.54 15.27 79.09
C PRO A 8 -6.47 14.35 77.86
N GLY A 9 -7.64 14.04 77.29
CA GLY A 9 -7.80 13.21 76.11
C GLY A 9 -7.45 13.93 74.81
N ALA A 10 -6.77 13.22 73.91
CA ALA A 10 -6.59 13.61 72.52
C ALA A 10 -7.66 12.90 71.66
N LEU A 11 -8.48 13.70 70.97
CA LEU A 11 -9.38 13.22 69.92
C LEU A 11 -8.55 12.79 68.71
N ALA A 12 -8.57 11.50 68.38
CA ALA A 12 -8.09 10.99 67.09
C ALA A 12 -9.22 11.11 66.06
N ALA A 13 -9.09 12.04 65.12
CA ALA A 13 -9.93 12.10 63.93
C ALA A 13 -9.56 10.94 63.00
N ALA A 14 -10.50 10.01 62.80
CA ALA A 14 -10.36 8.92 61.85
C ALA A 14 -10.57 9.47 60.42
N SER A 15 -9.48 9.62 59.68
CA SER A 15 -9.51 9.86 58.24
C SER A 15 -10.00 8.58 57.53
N VAL A 16 -11.25 8.59 57.08
CA VAL A 16 -11.78 7.56 56.18
C VAL A 16 -11.10 7.76 54.82
N LEU A 17 -10.09 6.94 54.54
CA LEU A 17 -9.55 6.75 53.20
C LEU A 17 -10.64 6.10 52.35
N LEU A 18 -11.34 6.91 51.54
CA LEU A 18 -12.11 6.42 50.41
C LEU A 18 -11.11 5.86 49.40
N ALA A 19 -10.89 4.54 49.45
CA ALA A 19 -10.27 3.82 48.37
C ALA A 19 -11.18 3.96 47.15
N ILE A 20 -10.81 4.84 46.21
CA ILE A 20 -11.37 4.83 44.87
C ILE A 20 -10.90 3.51 44.26
N PRO A 21 -11.79 2.54 43.95
CA PRO A 21 -11.36 1.37 43.20
C PRO A 21 -10.79 1.88 41.89
N ALA A 22 -9.51 1.56 41.64
CA ALA A 22 -8.94 1.68 40.31
C ALA A 22 -9.93 1.00 39.36
N SER A 23 -10.52 1.75 38.42
CA SER A 23 -11.36 1.16 37.38
C SER A 23 -10.51 0.10 36.70
N ALA A 24 -10.83 -1.17 36.94
CA ALA A 24 -10.34 -2.24 36.08
C ALA A 24 -10.77 -1.83 34.67
N ALA A 25 -9.80 -1.66 33.78
CA ALA A 25 -10.11 -1.44 32.37
C ALA A 25 -11.10 -2.55 31.96
N SER A 26 -12.28 -2.14 31.50
CA SER A 26 -13.33 -3.09 31.15
C SER A 26 -12.85 -3.89 29.96
N VAL A 27 -12.66 -5.20 30.13
CA VAL A 27 -12.46 -6.14 29.03
C VAL A 27 -13.58 -5.94 28.02
N GLY A 28 -13.24 -5.58 26.79
CA GLY A 28 -14.21 -5.26 25.73
C GLY A 28 -13.83 -5.86 24.39
N PRO A 29 -14.74 -5.87 23.40
CA PRO A 29 -14.39 -6.25 22.04
C PRO A 29 -13.40 -5.23 21.44
N GLY A 30 -12.55 -5.70 20.53
CA GLY A 30 -11.82 -4.84 19.61
C GLY A 30 -12.76 -4.03 18.72
N ALA A 31 -12.24 -2.99 18.07
CA ALA A 31 -13.02 -2.23 17.09
C ALA A 31 -13.12 -3.03 15.78
N PRO A 32 -14.31 -3.11 15.15
CA PRO A 32 -14.55 -3.82 13.88
C PRO A 32 -14.14 -2.96 12.66
N GLY A 33 -13.01 -2.26 12.76
CA GLY A 33 -12.62 -1.16 11.88
C GLY A 33 -11.48 -0.36 12.50
N VAL A 34 -10.47 0.02 11.72
CA VAL A 34 -9.39 0.91 12.23
C VAL A 34 -9.83 2.37 12.39
N GLY A 35 -10.97 2.74 11.80
CA GLY A 35 -11.52 4.10 11.86
C GLY A 35 -11.09 5.02 10.71
N ASP A 36 -10.64 4.46 9.58
CA ASP A 36 -10.42 5.23 8.36
C ASP A 36 -11.77 5.74 7.80
N PRO A 37 -11.93 7.03 7.51
CA PRO A 37 -13.20 7.59 7.05
C PRO A 37 -13.60 7.13 5.64
N TYR A 38 -12.67 6.71 4.80
CA TYR A 38 -12.97 6.18 3.46
C TYR A 38 -13.37 4.70 3.55
N TYR A 39 -12.76 3.97 4.49
CA TYR A 39 -12.99 2.55 4.70
C TYR A 39 -13.25 2.21 6.17
N PRO A 40 -14.42 2.58 6.72
CA PRO A 40 -14.69 2.49 8.15
C PRO A 40 -14.75 1.06 8.69
N ALA A 41 -14.92 0.07 7.82
CA ALA A 41 -14.98 -1.35 8.15
C ALA A 41 -13.70 -2.11 7.81
N TYR A 42 -12.61 -1.42 7.43
CA TYR A 42 -11.37 -2.09 7.05
C TYR A 42 -10.41 -2.15 8.21
N GLY A 43 -9.74 -3.30 8.35
CA GLY A 43 -8.89 -3.57 9.47
C GLY A 43 -9.65 -3.48 10.79
N ASN A 44 -8.93 -3.59 11.89
CA ASN A 44 -9.48 -3.98 13.16
C ASN A 44 -8.63 -3.42 14.30
N GLY A 45 -9.31 -3.04 15.39
CA GLY A 45 -8.71 -2.40 16.55
C GLY A 45 -8.40 -3.36 17.68
N GLY A 46 -7.49 -2.93 18.56
CA GLY A 46 -7.22 -3.59 19.83
C GLY A 46 -6.08 -4.61 19.81
N TYR A 47 -5.45 -4.80 18.64
CA TYR A 47 -4.22 -5.55 18.46
C TYR A 47 -3.39 -4.98 17.29
N ASP A 48 -2.16 -5.46 17.16
CA ASP A 48 -1.16 -5.06 16.16
C ASP A 48 -0.49 -6.33 15.63
N VAL A 49 -0.48 -6.54 14.31
CA VAL A 49 0.03 -7.77 13.68
C VAL A 49 1.50 -7.61 13.30
N SER A 50 2.31 -8.52 13.83
CA SER A 50 3.75 -8.56 13.54
C SER A 50 4.14 -9.48 12.39
N HIS A 51 3.36 -10.55 12.15
CA HIS A 51 3.72 -11.57 11.16
C HIS A 51 2.53 -12.41 10.68
N TYR A 52 2.55 -12.76 9.40
CA TYR A 52 1.67 -13.74 8.77
C TYR A 52 2.50 -14.92 8.22
N ASP A 53 2.24 -16.13 8.72
CA ASP A 53 2.67 -17.39 8.09
C ASP A 53 1.46 -17.99 7.37
N LEU A 54 1.50 -17.95 6.04
CA LEU A 54 0.44 -18.38 5.14
C LEU A 54 0.83 -19.68 4.46
N ARG A 55 0.27 -20.79 4.95
CA ARG A 55 0.47 -22.11 4.34
C ARG A 55 -0.74 -22.49 3.50
N LEU A 56 -0.56 -22.42 2.18
CA LEU A 56 -1.61 -22.56 1.19
C LEU A 56 -1.42 -23.83 0.33
N LYS A 57 -2.51 -24.27 -0.27
CA LYS A 57 -2.58 -25.19 -1.39
C LYS A 57 -3.62 -24.66 -2.38
N TYR A 58 -3.25 -24.57 -3.65
CA TYR A 58 -4.14 -24.05 -4.68
C TYR A 58 -4.22 -25.01 -5.85
N GLN A 59 -5.44 -25.27 -6.34
CA GLN A 59 -5.72 -26.13 -7.48
C GLN A 59 -6.24 -25.30 -8.66
N PRO A 60 -5.39 -24.97 -9.65
CA PRO A 60 -5.79 -24.16 -10.80
C PRO A 60 -7.00 -24.68 -11.58
N ALA A 61 -7.19 -26.01 -11.62
CA ALA A 61 -8.30 -26.62 -12.37
C ALA A 61 -9.68 -26.36 -11.75
N THR A 62 -9.75 -26.18 -10.42
CA THR A 62 -11.00 -25.98 -9.68
C THR A 62 -11.11 -24.59 -9.06
N ASP A 63 -10.03 -23.80 -9.09
CA ASP A 63 -9.89 -22.56 -8.34
C ASP A 63 -10.04 -22.74 -6.83
N GLU A 64 -9.83 -23.96 -6.33
CA GLU A 64 -9.94 -24.24 -4.92
C GLU A 64 -8.65 -23.85 -4.20
N LEU A 65 -8.80 -23.04 -3.15
CA LEU A 65 -7.75 -22.63 -2.23
C LEU A 65 -8.05 -23.24 -0.86
N GLU A 66 -7.07 -23.96 -0.33
CA GLU A 66 -7.05 -24.44 1.06
C GLU A 66 -5.93 -23.70 1.80
N GLY A 67 -6.19 -23.23 3.01
CA GLY A 67 -5.24 -22.41 3.74
C GLY A 67 -5.18 -22.69 5.24
N THR A 68 -4.00 -22.47 5.80
CA THR A 68 -3.81 -22.23 7.23
C THR A 68 -3.02 -20.94 7.38
N ALA A 69 -3.65 -19.92 7.95
CA ALA A 69 -2.98 -18.68 8.34
C ALA A 69 -2.61 -18.77 9.81
N THR A 70 -1.33 -18.53 10.13
CA THR A 70 -0.85 -18.32 11.50
C THR A 70 -0.43 -16.86 11.64
N ILE A 71 -1.16 -16.11 12.46
CA ILE A 71 -1.01 -14.68 12.65
C ILE A 71 -0.40 -14.44 14.03
N LEU A 72 0.72 -13.73 14.07
CA LEU A 72 1.37 -13.30 15.32
C LEU A 72 1.03 -11.85 15.59
N ALA A 73 0.33 -11.58 16.68
CA ALA A 73 -0.13 -10.25 17.05
C ALA A 73 0.22 -9.90 18.51
N ARG A 74 0.11 -8.62 18.86
CA ARG A 74 0.14 -8.15 20.24
C ARG A 74 -1.10 -7.34 20.54
N THR A 75 -1.77 -7.63 21.65
CA THR A 75 -2.94 -6.84 22.06
C THR A 75 -2.53 -5.43 22.50
N THR A 76 -3.30 -4.42 22.09
CA THR A 76 -3.13 -3.01 22.48
C THR A 76 -4.15 -2.59 23.55
N GLN A 77 -5.15 -3.44 23.81
CA GLN A 77 -6.15 -3.34 24.89
C GLN A 77 -6.50 -4.70 25.50
N ASP A 78 -7.30 -4.73 26.57
CA ASP A 78 -7.91 -5.97 27.07
C ASP A 78 -9.07 -6.38 26.16
N LEU A 79 -9.02 -7.59 25.59
CA LEU A 79 -9.94 -8.07 24.56
C LEU A 79 -10.81 -9.24 25.03
N SER A 80 -12.14 -9.09 24.93
CA SER A 80 -13.09 -10.21 25.00
C SER A 80 -13.34 -10.86 23.64
N ARG A 81 -13.13 -10.11 22.56
CA ARG A 81 -13.30 -10.49 21.14
C ARG A 81 -12.40 -9.59 20.30
N PHE A 82 -11.99 -10.05 19.14
CA PHE A 82 -11.36 -9.25 18.08
C PHE A 82 -11.76 -9.83 16.73
N ASP A 83 -11.50 -9.12 15.66
CA ASP A 83 -12.07 -9.38 14.36
C ASP A 83 -10.94 -9.38 13.31
N LEU A 84 -11.11 -10.09 12.20
CA LEU A 84 -10.20 -10.14 11.04
C LEU A 84 -11.04 -9.98 9.77
N ASP A 85 -10.48 -9.40 8.73
CA ASP A 85 -11.11 -9.30 7.42
C ASP A 85 -10.89 -10.58 6.60
N PHE A 86 -11.96 -11.25 6.17
CA PHE A 86 -11.90 -12.51 5.41
C PHE A 86 -13.21 -12.97 4.73
N LEU A 87 -13.11 -13.58 3.54
CA LEU A 87 -14.26 -14.03 2.74
C LEU A 87 -14.42 -15.56 2.52
N LEU A 88 -13.34 -16.33 2.65
CA LEU A 88 -13.43 -17.79 2.42
C LEU A 88 -14.05 -18.52 3.62
N ASP A 89 -14.40 -19.79 3.41
CA ASP A 89 -15.13 -20.57 4.41
C ASP A 89 -14.15 -21.03 5.51
N VAL A 90 -14.45 -20.63 6.75
CA VAL A 90 -13.59 -20.92 7.91
C VAL A 90 -13.99 -22.24 8.58
N ASP A 91 -13.04 -23.16 8.71
CA ASP A 91 -13.21 -24.45 9.34
C ASP A 91 -12.95 -24.41 10.86
N GLU A 92 -11.88 -23.72 11.25
CA GLU A 92 -11.44 -23.64 12.64
C GLU A 92 -10.63 -22.38 12.92
N VAL A 93 -10.89 -21.76 14.07
CA VAL A 93 -10.04 -20.73 14.65
C VAL A 93 -9.47 -21.20 15.99
N ARG A 94 -8.17 -20.99 16.19
CA ARG A 94 -7.49 -21.19 17.48
C ARG A 94 -6.79 -19.92 17.91
N VAL A 95 -6.91 -19.58 19.18
CA VAL A 95 -6.17 -18.49 19.82
C VAL A 95 -5.27 -19.10 20.89
N ASN A 96 -3.96 -18.88 20.78
CA ASN A 96 -2.93 -19.46 21.65
C ASN A 96 -3.06 -21.00 21.78
N GLY A 97 -3.35 -21.66 20.66
CA GLY A 97 -3.53 -23.12 20.57
C GLY A 97 -4.90 -23.64 21.06
N VAL A 98 -5.71 -22.80 21.70
CA VAL A 98 -7.04 -23.15 22.23
C VAL A 98 -8.10 -22.81 21.18
N LYS A 99 -9.05 -23.73 20.94
CA LYS A 99 -10.17 -23.49 20.01
C LYS A 99 -11.00 -22.27 20.47
N ALA A 100 -11.21 -21.32 19.57
CA ALA A 100 -12.04 -20.15 19.76
C ALA A 100 -13.42 -20.33 19.08
N ALA A 101 -14.41 -19.57 19.53
CA ALA A 101 -15.65 -19.42 18.77
C ALA A 101 -15.45 -18.34 17.70
N PHE A 102 -16.11 -18.49 16.56
CA PHE A 102 -16.06 -17.49 15.51
C PHE A 102 -17.42 -17.35 14.81
N ALA A 103 -17.66 -16.19 14.20
CA ALA A 103 -18.80 -15.91 13.35
C ALA A 103 -18.37 -14.98 12.21
N SER A 104 -19.05 -15.05 11.08
CA SER A 104 -18.91 -14.04 10.03
C SER A 104 -20.00 -12.99 10.17
N SER A 105 -19.66 -11.72 9.94
CA SER A 105 -20.60 -10.60 9.96
C SER A 105 -20.25 -9.59 8.87
N GLY A 106 -21.17 -8.67 8.58
CA GLY A 106 -20.99 -7.69 7.51
C GLY A 106 -20.74 -8.34 6.14
N GLU A 107 -19.95 -7.64 5.31
CA GLU A 107 -19.53 -8.13 3.99
C GLU A 107 -18.31 -9.04 4.08
N HIS A 108 -17.43 -8.83 5.07
CA HIS A 108 -16.11 -9.47 5.11
C HIS A 108 -15.53 -9.69 6.52
N GLU A 109 -16.29 -9.52 7.61
CA GLU A 109 -15.74 -9.63 8.97
C GLU A 109 -15.76 -11.07 9.50
N LEU A 110 -14.66 -11.50 10.13
CA LEU A 110 -14.50 -12.72 10.89
C LEU A 110 -14.30 -12.38 12.38
N GLU A 111 -15.39 -12.42 13.14
CA GLU A 111 -15.37 -12.16 14.57
C GLU A 111 -14.83 -13.37 15.35
N ILE A 112 -13.84 -13.17 16.22
CA ILE A 112 -13.15 -14.22 16.97
C ILE A 112 -13.30 -13.99 18.47
N THR A 113 -13.97 -14.93 19.15
CA THR A 113 -14.13 -14.92 20.61
C THR A 113 -13.20 -15.96 21.26
N PRO A 114 -12.06 -15.54 21.85
CA PRO A 114 -11.18 -16.45 22.57
C PRO A 114 -11.87 -17.03 23.81
N LYS A 115 -11.46 -18.24 24.22
CA LYS A 115 -12.03 -18.94 25.40
C LYS A 115 -11.79 -18.17 26.71
N THR A 116 -10.64 -17.50 26.79
CA THR A 116 -10.26 -16.62 27.90
C THR A 116 -9.96 -15.26 27.31
N PRO A 117 -10.46 -14.16 27.91
CA PRO A 117 -10.07 -12.81 27.49
C PRO A 117 -8.57 -12.62 27.43
N LEU A 118 -8.12 -11.81 26.49
CA LEU A 118 -6.70 -11.51 26.26
C LEU A 118 -6.36 -10.20 26.97
N ALA A 119 -5.36 -10.22 27.85
CA ALA A 119 -4.91 -9.01 28.53
C ALA A 119 -4.11 -8.11 27.58
N LYS A 120 -4.17 -6.79 27.77
CA LYS A 120 -3.37 -5.80 27.05
C LYS A 120 -1.88 -6.12 27.09
N GLY A 121 -1.19 -5.90 25.97
CA GLY A 121 0.25 -6.10 25.84
C GLY A 121 0.68 -7.56 25.70
N THR A 122 -0.26 -8.49 25.58
CA THR A 122 0.01 -9.93 25.48
C THR A 122 0.28 -10.31 24.03
N ALA A 123 1.28 -11.17 23.80
CA ALA A 123 1.50 -11.79 22.50
C ALA A 123 0.43 -12.86 22.23
N VAL A 124 -0.12 -12.87 21.02
CA VAL A 124 -1.22 -13.73 20.61
C VAL A 124 -0.83 -14.44 19.33
N THR A 125 -1.10 -15.75 19.28
CA THR A 125 -1.05 -16.54 18.05
C THR A 125 -2.47 -16.92 17.65
N VAL A 126 -2.92 -16.43 16.50
CA VAL A 126 -4.19 -16.81 15.90
C VAL A 126 -3.92 -17.79 14.76
N VAL A 127 -4.59 -18.94 14.76
CA VAL A 127 -4.51 -19.91 13.65
C VAL A 127 -5.90 -20.06 13.06
N VAL A 128 -6.03 -19.75 11.77
CA VAL A 128 -7.27 -19.88 11.01
C VAL A 128 -7.08 -20.93 9.93
N ARG A 129 -7.92 -21.97 9.92
CA ARG A 129 -8.01 -22.96 8.84
C ARG A 129 -9.24 -22.67 8.01
N TYR A 130 -9.07 -22.70 6.70
CA TYR A 130 -10.11 -22.30 5.77
C TYR A 130 -9.94 -22.96 4.40
N HIS A 131 -11.00 -22.91 3.62
CA HIS A 131 -11.00 -23.30 2.23
C HIS A 131 -12.05 -22.52 1.43
N GLY A 132 -11.98 -22.60 0.11
CA GLY A 132 -13.02 -22.05 -0.76
C GLY A 132 -12.56 -21.85 -2.18
N VAL A 133 -13.42 -21.24 -2.98
CA VAL A 133 -13.13 -20.83 -4.36
C VAL A 133 -13.07 -19.30 -4.41
N PRO A 134 -11.88 -18.67 -4.43
CA PRO A 134 -11.76 -17.22 -4.33
C PRO A 134 -12.57 -16.46 -5.38
N SER A 135 -12.61 -16.92 -6.64
CA SER A 135 -13.39 -16.25 -7.70
C SER A 135 -14.91 -16.29 -7.49
N SER A 136 -15.40 -17.14 -6.59
CA SER A 136 -16.83 -17.20 -6.23
C SER A 136 -17.21 -16.21 -5.14
N LYS A 137 -16.24 -15.58 -4.48
CA LYS A 137 -16.47 -14.62 -3.41
C LYS A 137 -16.49 -13.20 -3.95
N GLN A 138 -17.41 -12.41 -3.41
CA GLN A 138 -17.52 -10.99 -3.65
C GLN A 138 -17.84 -10.28 -2.33
N ALA A 139 -17.35 -9.06 -2.21
CA ALA A 139 -17.70 -8.11 -1.16
C ALA A 139 -17.95 -6.77 -1.85
N TYR A 140 -18.95 -6.02 -1.40
CA TYR A 140 -19.28 -4.70 -1.98
C TYR A 140 -19.49 -4.74 -3.52
N GLY A 141 -19.90 -5.88 -4.07
CA GLY A 141 -20.22 -6.05 -5.48
C GLY A 141 -19.04 -6.36 -6.43
N PHE A 142 -17.81 -6.54 -5.93
CA PHE A 142 -16.65 -6.84 -6.77
C PHE A 142 -15.81 -8.01 -6.21
N THR A 143 -14.77 -8.41 -6.96
CA THR A 143 -13.77 -9.40 -6.54
C THR A 143 -12.36 -8.90 -6.84
N SER A 144 -11.44 -9.01 -5.88
CA SER A 144 -10.01 -8.75 -6.07
C SER A 144 -9.22 -10.00 -6.52
N TRP A 145 -9.90 -11.13 -6.72
CA TRP A 145 -9.30 -12.35 -7.23
C TRP A 145 -9.40 -12.44 -8.75
N HIS A 146 -8.25 -12.40 -9.42
CA HIS A 146 -8.17 -12.44 -10.88
C HIS A 146 -7.85 -13.85 -11.35
N ARG A 147 -8.84 -14.52 -11.93
CA ARG A 147 -8.61 -15.80 -12.60
C ARG A 147 -7.83 -15.63 -13.89
N THR A 148 -6.77 -16.41 -14.04
CA THR A 148 -6.05 -16.59 -15.30
C THR A 148 -6.44 -17.92 -15.94
N PRO A 149 -6.11 -18.16 -17.23
CA PRO A 149 -6.41 -19.43 -17.89
C PRO A 149 -5.80 -20.68 -17.20
N ASP A 150 -4.73 -20.51 -16.43
CA ASP A 150 -4.01 -21.61 -15.79
C ASP A 150 -3.71 -21.43 -14.30
N GLY A 151 -4.39 -20.48 -13.65
CA GLY A 151 -4.27 -20.22 -12.21
C GLY A 151 -5.01 -18.96 -11.77
N GLY A 152 -4.46 -18.23 -10.82
CA GLY A 152 -5.14 -17.09 -10.20
C GLY A 152 -4.17 -16.16 -9.52
N VAL A 153 -4.59 -14.90 -9.38
CA VAL A 153 -3.81 -13.83 -8.78
C VAL A 153 -4.66 -13.05 -7.79
N GLY A 154 -4.16 -12.85 -6.56
CA GLY A 154 -4.68 -11.85 -5.64
C GLY A 154 -3.87 -10.57 -5.78
N ALA A 155 -4.43 -9.55 -6.43
CA ALA A 155 -3.77 -8.26 -6.65
C ALA A 155 -4.80 -7.16 -6.89
N ASN A 156 -5.00 -6.29 -5.91
CA ASN A 156 -5.83 -5.09 -6.02
C ASN A 156 -5.48 -4.13 -4.86
N GLU A 157 -5.86 -2.88 -5.01
CA GLU A 157 -5.78 -1.84 -3.97
C GLU A 157 -7.11 -1.09 -4.02
N PRO A 158 -7.75 -0.77 -2.86
CA PRO A 158 -7.22 -0.80 -1.49
C PRO A 158 -7.15 -2.17 -0.81
N GLU A 159 -7.84 -3.17 -1.35
CA GLU A 159 -8.07 -4.46 -0.68
C GLU A 159 -7.86 -5.64 -1.62
N ALA A 160 -7.06 -6.60 -1.17
CA ALA A 160 -6.87 -7.86 -1.87
C ALA A 160 -6.81 -9.08 -0.94
N ALA A 161 -6.48 -8.86 0.35
CA ALA A 161 -6.18 -9.95 1.27
C ALA A 161 -7.40 -10.87 1.50
N TRP A 162 -8.59 -10.30 1.62
CA TRP A 162 -9.80 -11.03 2.06
C TRP A 162 -10.15 -12.25 1.19
N TRP A 163 -9.77 -12.21 -0.09
CA TRP A 163 -10.05 -13.27 -1.05
C TRP A 163 -9.14 -14.48 -0.91
N TRP A 164 -8.04 -14.39 -0.15
CA TRP A 164 -7.08 -15.48 -0.07
C TRP A 164 -6.42 -15.70 1.30
N PHE A 165 -6.45 -14.73 2.23
CA PHE A 165 -6.05 -14.96 3.63
C PHE A 165 -6.77 -14.00 4.61
N PRO A 166 -7.00 -14.43 5.87
CA PRO A 166 -7.56 -13.57 6.90
C PRO A 166 -6.51 -12.58 7.41
N SER A 167 -6.87 -11.31 7.52
CA SER A 167 -5.95 -10.22 7.82
C SER A 167 -6.54 -9.14 8.71
N ASN A 168 -5.70 -8.24 9.20
CA ASN A 168 -6.09 -6.91 9.66
C ASN A 168 -5.87 -5.94 8.48
N ASP A 169 -6.84 -5.86 7.55
CA ASP A 169 -6.62 -5.32 6.19
C ASP A 169 -6.67 -3.79 6.13
N HIS A 170 -5.62 -3.15 6.63
CA HIS A 170 -5.43 -1.72 6.47
C HIS A 170 -3.92 -1.39 6.37
N PRO A 171 -3.49 -0.42 5.53
CA PRO A 171 -2.08 -0.07 5.38
C PRO A 171 -1.38 0.35 6.68
N SER A 172 -2.14 0.73 7.71
CA SER A 172 -1.59 1.09 9.04
C SER A 172 -1.08 -0.08 9.87
N ASP A 173 -1.42 -1.33 9.54
CA ASP A 173 -0.99 -2.53 10.28
C ASP A 173 -0.03 -3.38 9.44
N LYS A 174 1.22 -2.91 9.32
CA LYS A 174 2.25 -3.61 8.54
C LYS A 174 2.83 -4.80 9.28
N ALA A 175 3.02 -5.90 8.57
CA ALA A 175 3.57 -7.13 9.11
C ALA A 175 4.64 -7.75 8.20
N THR A 176 5.39 -8.71 8.71
CA THR A 176 6.27 -9.57 7.88
C THR A 176 5.52 -10.82 7.41
N TYR A 177 5.99 -11.47 6.34
CA TYR A 177 5.25 -12.56 5.69
C TYR A 177 6.15 -13.74 5.33
N ASP A 178 5.72 -14.94 5.69
CA ASP A 178 6.18 -16.20 5.12
C ASP A 178 5.01 -16.82 4.34
N VAL A 179 5.15 -16.98 3.03
CA VAL A 179 4.08 -17.50 2.16
C VAL A 179 4.54 -18.80 1.51
N SER A 180 3.87 -19.90 1.87
CA SER A 180 4.19 -21.24 1.35
C SER A 180 3.00 -21.84 0.60
N VAL A 181 3.13 -21.96 -0.71
CA VAL A 181 2.04 -22.38 -1.60
C VAL A 181 2.38 -23.72 -2.24
N GLN A 182 1.46 -24.68 -2.17
CA GLN A 182 1.57 -25.95 -2.87
C GLN A 182 0.64 -25.98 -4.08
N VAL A 183 1.22 -26.27 -5.25
CA VAL A 183 0.54 -26.29 -6.55
C VAL A 183 0.91 -27.56 -7.33
N PRO A 184 0.09 -28.01 -8.31
CA PRO A 184 0.43 -29.18 -9.11
C PRO A 184 1.73 -28.97 -9.88
N ASP A 185 2.49 -30.05 -10.09
CA ASP A 185 3.76 -30.00 -10.84
C ASP A 185 3.54 -29.38 -12.24
N GLY A 186 4.48 -28.54 -12.67
CA GLY A 186 4.38 -27.76 -13.92
C GLY A 186 3.75 -26.38 -13.75
N THR A 187 3.20 -26.08 -12.57
CA THR A 187 2.71 -24.75 -12.17
C THR A 187 3.71 -24.09 -11.22
N GLN A 188 3.84 -22.76 -11.25
CA GLN A 188 4.64 -21.99 -10.31
C GLN A 188 3.73 -21.18 -9.38
N ALA A 189 4.20 -20.92 -8.16
CA ALA A 189 3.60 -19.96 -7.24
C ALA A 189 4.63 -18.88 -6.89
N ILE A 190 4.23 -17.63 -7.07
CA ILE A 190 5.05 -16.42 -6.97
C ILE A 190 4.47 -15.55 -5.84
N SER A 191 5.30 -15.09 -4.92
CA SER A 191 4.94 -14.23 -3.76
C SER A 191 6.07 -13.27 -3.39
N ASN A 192 5.82 -12.24 -2.57
CA ASN A 192 6.82 -11.24 -2.20
C ASN A 192 8.11 -11.83 -1.58
N GLY A 193 9.18 -11.04 -1.63
CA GLY A 193 10.46 -11.35 -0.99
C GLY A 193 11.24 -12.46 -1.71
N THR A 194 12.07 -13.17 -0.96
CA THR A 194 13.03 -14.14 -1.50
C THR A 194 12.50 -15.57 -1.47
N LEU A 195 12.71 -16.32 -2.56
CA LEU A 195 12.37 -17.75 -2.62
C LEU A 195 13.33 -18.54 -1.72
N GLN A 196 12.80 -19.14 -0.66
CA GLN A 196 13.58 -19.95 0.28
C GLN A 196 13.74 -21.40 -0.22
N SER A 197 12.69 -21.96 -0.81
CA SER A 197 12.72 -23.32 -1.34
C SER A 197 11.61 -23.59 -2.36
N ALA A 198 11.87 -24.51 -3.29
CA ALA A 198 10.89 -25.11 -4.18
C ALA A 198 11.07 -26.63 -4.14
N VAL A 199 10.14 -27.36 -3.51
CA VAL A 199 10.28 -28.80 -3.28
C VAL A 199 9.11 -29.56 -3.88
N SER A 200 9.39 -30.45 -4.84
CA SER A 200 8.41 -31.31 -5.49
C SER A 200 8.27 -32.66 -4.77
N ARG A 201 7.05 -33.09 -4.49
CA ARG A 201 6.72 -34.38 -3.87
C ARG A 201 5.32 -34.83 -4.27
N LEU A 202 5.22 -36.08 -4.76
CA LEU A 202 3.95 -36.74 -5.08
C LEU A 202 3.05 -35.96 -6.07
N GLY A 203 3.63 -35.35 -7.11
CA GLY A 203 2.88 -34.62 -8.14
C GLY A 203 2.55 -33.17 -7.80
N TRP A 204 3.10 -32.66 -6.69
CA TRP A 204 2.90 -31.28 -6.23
C TRP A 204 4.23 -30.63 -5.89
N THR A 205 4.37 -29.34 -6.20
CA THR A 205 5.51 -28.53 -5.83
C THR A 205 5.10 -27.48 -4.80
N ARG A 206 5.85 -27.38 -3.71
CA ARG A 206 5.68 -26.33 -2.68
C ARG A 206 6.76 -25.27 -2.85
N TYR A 207 6.32 -24.04 -3.08
CA TYR A 207 7.15 -22.84 -3.13
C TYR A 207 7.01 -22.09 -1.81
N SER A 208 8.12 -21.79 -1.14
CA SER A 208 8.13 -21.05 0.12
C SER A 208 8.92 -19.75 -0.05
N TRP A 209 8.23 -18.64 0.15
CA TRP A 209 8.73 -17.27 -0.01
C TRP A 209 8.78 -16.56 1.34
N ARG A 210 9.74 -15.63 1.48
CA ARG A 210 9.93 -14.85 2.70
C ARG A 210 10.11 -13.36 2.41
N SER A 211 9.19 -12.55 2.91
CA SER A 211 9.28 -11.09 3.01
C SER A 211 9.59 -10.73 4.47
N ASP A 212 10.85 -10.39 4.73
CA ASP A 212 11.34 -10.09 6.09
C ASP A 212 11.29 -8.60 6.45
N LYS A 213 10.67 -7.79 5.58
CA LYS A 213 10.40 -6.37 5.79
C LYS A 213 8.89 -6.17 5.98
N PRO A 214 8.46 -5.31 6.92
CA PRO A 214 7.05 -5.00 7.11
C PRO A 214 6.41 -4.52 5.80
N GLN A 215 5.25 -5.08 5.46
CA GLN A 215 4.44 -4.73 4.29
C GLN A 215 2.96 -4.61 4.70
N ALA A 216 2.23 -3.73 4.01
CA ALA A 216 0.77 -3.69 4.09
C ALA A 216 0.16 -4.97 3.47
N THR A 217 -1.07 -5.27 3.87
CA THR A 217 -1.82 -6.47 3.46
C THR A 217 -2.18 -6.48 1.99
N TYR A 218 -2.59 -5.35 1.39
CA TYR A 218 -2.89 -5.26 -0.05
C TYR A 218 -1.65 -5.48 -0.94
N LEU A 219 -0.45 -5.20 -0.41
CA LEU A 219 0.82 -5.41 -1.10
C LEU A 219 1.26 -6.89 -1.14
N ALA A 220 0.60 -7.76 -0.37
CA ALA A 220 0.90 -9.18 -0.35
C ALA A 220 0.52 -9.84 -1.68
N THR A 221 1.46 -10.55 -2.29
CA THR A 221 1.32 -11.18 -3.61
C THR A 221 1.05 -12.66 -3.47
N LEU A 222 -0.01 -13.12 -4.15
CA LEU A 222 -0.17 -14.51 -4.55
C LEU A 222 -0.44 -14.56 -6.04
N ALA A 223 0.49 -15.12 -6.82
CA ALA A 223 0.28 -15.40 -8.23
C ALA A 223 0.61 -16.85 -8.54
N VAL A 224 -0.37 -17.60 -9.06
CA VAL A 224 -0.23 -18.99 -9.45
C VAL A 224 -0.55 -19.15 -10.93
N GLY A 225 0.29 -19.89 -11.66
CA GLY A 225 0.11 -20.11 -13.10
C GLY A 225 1.35 -20.74 -13.72
N ARG A 226 1.37 -20.87 -15.06
CA ARG A 226 2.57 -21.31 -15.77
C ARG A 226 3.36 -20.10 -16.23
N PHE A 227 4.45 -19.83 -15.53
CA PHE A 227 5.32 -18.69 -15.75
C PHE A 227 6.64 -19.10 -16.39
N ASP A 228 7.12 -18.28 -17.32
CA ASP A 228 8.53 -18.20 -17.66
C ASP A 228 9.22 -17.25 -16.69
N LEU A 229 10.21 -17.75 -15.94
CA LEU A 229 10.92 -16.97 -14.95
C LEU A 229 12.25 -16.45 -15.52
N THR A 230 12.58 -15.21 -15.20
CA THR A 230 13.94 -14.70 -15.33
C THR A 230 14.47 -14.30 -13.95
N THR A 231 15.75 -14.54 -13.73
CA THR A 231 16.41 -14.30 -12.43
C THR A 231 17.68 -13.49 -12.65
N GLY A 232 17.97 -12.59 -11.72
CA GLY A 232 19.20 -11.81 -11.73
C GLY A 232 19.53 -11.28 -10.35
N THR A 233 20.49 -10.37 -10.30
CA THR A 233 20.86 -9.64 -9.08
C THR A 233 21.22 -8.22 -9.49
N THR A 234 20.77 -7.22 -8.74
CA THR A 234 21.17 -5.82 -8.94
C THR A 234 22.65 -5.64 -8.63
N GLU A 235 23.24 -4.51 -9.00
CA GLU A 235 24.63 -4.20 -8.63
C GLU A 235 24.83 -4.16 -7.10
N SER A 236 23.79 -3.73 -6.39
CA SER A 236 23.72 -3.70 -4.93
C SER A 236 23.48 -5.06 -4.25
N GLY A 237 23.34 -6.15 -5.02
CA GLY A 237 23.21 -7.51 -4.49
C GLY A 237 21.78 -7.97 -4.21
N ILE A 238 20.76 -7.20 -4.64
CA ILE A 238 19.34 -7.55 -4.43
C ILE A 238 18.93 -8.60 -5.47
N PRO A 239 18.37 -9.76 -5.06
CA PRO A 239 17.91 -10.78 -5.99
C PRO A 239 16.69 -10.27 -6.78
N VAL A 240 16.74 -10.42 -8.10
CA VAL A 240 15.67 -10.05 -9.02
C VAL A 240 14.98 -11.31 -9.54
N VAL A 241 13.65 -11.37 -9.45
CA VAL A 241 12.85 -12.45 -10.06
C VAL A 241 11.68 -11.84 -10.82
N ASN A 242 11.67 -12.05 -12.14
CA ASN A 242 10.53 -11.71 -12.98
C ASN A 242 9.77 -12.96 -13.42
N ALA A 243 8.45 -12.84 -13.57
CA ALA A 243 7.58 -13.94 -13.98
C ALA A 243 6.62 -13.50 -15.09
N TYR A 244 6.62 -14.21 -16.22
CA TYR A 244 5.78 -13.89 -17.37
C TYR A 244 4.88 -15.07 -17.69
N SER A 245 3.56 -14.87 -17.75
CA SER A 245 2.65 -15.93 -18.19
C SER A 245 3.05 -16.45 -19.58
N LYS A 246 3.06 -17.77 -19.75
CA LYS A 246 3.47 -18.39 -21.03
C LYS A 246 2.52 -18.10 -22.21
N ASP A 247 1.33 -17.62 -21.91
CA ASP A 247 0.23 -17.37 -22.85
C ASP A 247 -0.06 -15.86 -23.08
N LEU A 248 0.90 -14.98 -22.79
CA LEU A 248 0.78 -13.51 -23.01
C LEU A 248 0.65 -13.09 -24.49
N GLY A 249 0.86 -13.99 -25.45
CA GLY A 249 0.70 -13.71 -26.87
C GLY A 249 1.58 -12.55 -27.36
N ALA A 250 0.97 -11.59 -28.06
CA ALA A 250 1.68 -10.44 -28.65
C ALA A 250 2.30 -9.51 -27.60
N ASN A 251 1.80 -9.52 -26.36
CA ASN A 251 2.28 -8.64 -25.30
C ASN A 251 3.60 -9.12 -24.68
N ALA A 252 3.98 -10.39 -24.88
CA ALA A 252 5.12 -11.01 -24.20
C ALA A 252 6.45 -10.29 -24.44
N GLY A 253 6.72 -9.87 -25.69
CA GLY A 253 7.95 -9.17 -26.04
C GLY A 253 8.05 -7.78 -25.41
N ALA A 254 6.96 -7.02 -25.48
CA ALA A 254 6.86 -5.69 -24.90
C ALA A 254 6.97 -5.73 -23.36
N ALA A 255 6.28 -6.68 -22.72
CA ALA A 255 6.33 -6.92 -21.29
C ALA A 255 7.77 -7.19 -20.80
N ARG A 256 8.49 -8.10 -21.46
CA ARG A 256 9.89 -8.41 -21.12
C ARG A 256 10.80 -7.21 -21.31
N ALA A 257 10.70 -6.54 -22.47
CA ALA A 257 11.52 -5.36 -22.76
C ALA A 257 11.31 -4.20 -21.77
N SER A 258 10.17 -4.17 -21.08
CA SER A 258 9.90 -3.19 -20.01
C SER A 258 10.32 -3.70 -18.63
N VAL A 259 9.80 -4.83 -18.18
CA VAL A 259 9.98 -5.35 -16.81
C VAL A 259 11.42 -5.84 -16.56
N GLU A 260 12.17 -6.23 -17.60
CA GLU A 260 13.58 -6.60 -17.42
C GLU A 260 14.49 -5.38 -17.15
N ARG A 261 14.00 -4.14 -17.29
CA ARG A 261 14.68 -2.92 -16.83
C ARG A 261 14.56 -2.65 -15.33
N THR A 262 13.86 -3.49 -14.59
CA THR A 262 13.57 -3.28 -13.16
C THR A 262 14.81 -3.00 -12.31
N GLY A 263 15.92 -3.73 -12.53
CA GLY A 263 17.16 -3.50 -11.78
C GLY A 263 17.77 -2.11 -12.03
N GLU A 264 17.89 -1.74 -13.31
CA GLU A 264 18.38 -0.42 -13.75
C GLU A 264 17.54 0.72 -13.15
N ILE A 265 16.22 0.60 -13.25
CA ILE A 265 15.30 1.65 -12.78
C ILE A 265 15.33 1.75 -11.25
N ALA A 266 15.41 0.65 -10.52
CA ALA A 266 15.52 0.68 -9.07
C ALA A 266 16.84 1.31 -8.59
N ASP A 267 17.95 1.03 -9.28
CA ASP A 267 19.24 1.66 -8.98
C ASP A 267 19.19 3.17 -9.27
N TRP A 268 18.57 3.59 -10.38
CA TRP A 268 18.33 5.01 -10.70
C TRP A 268 17.42 5.70 -9.67
N LEU A 269 16.27 5.10 -9.31
CA LEU A 269 15.36 5.63 -8.29
C LEU A 269 16.06 5.78 -6.93
N SER A 270 17.00 4.90 -6.61
CA SER A 270 17.76 4.96 -5.37
C SER A 270 18.63 6.22 -5.26
N GLU A 271 19.00 6.84 -6.38
CA GLU A 271 19.72 8.12 -6.40
C GLU A 271 18.85 9.29 -5.92
N TYR A 272 17.53 9.20 -6.09
CA TYR A 272 16.55 10.21 -5.72
C TYR A 272 15.90 9.94 -4.37
N PHE A 273 15.50 8.70 -4.11
CA PHE A 273 14.69 8.30 -2.94
C PHE A 273 15.51 7.61 -1.84
N GLY A 274 16.80 7.40 -2.09
CA GLY A 274 17.73 6.70 -1.20
C GLY A 274 17.70 5.18 -1.39
N PRO A 275 18.45 4.41 -0.59
CA PRO A 275 18.67 2.99 -0.84
C PRO A 275 17.38 2.19 -0.96
N TYR A 276 17.35 1.21 -1.89
CA TYR A 276 16.23 0.29 -2.03
C TYR A 276 15.92 -0.42 -0.69
N PRO A 277 14.66 -0.41 -0.22
CA PRO A 277 14.37 -0.77 1.17
C PRO A 277 14.14 -2.27 1.44
N PHE A 278 13.98 -3.09 0.39
CA PHE A 278 13.52 -4.46 0.53
C PHE A 278 14.55 -5.53 0.16
N ASN A 279 14.23 -6.79 0.47
CA ASN A 279 15.13 -7.94 0.35
C ASN A 279 15.10 -8.64 -1.02
N ALA A 280 14.20 -8.24 -1.91
CA ALA A 280 14.05 -8.78 -3.26
C ALA A 280 13.45 -7.71 -4.17
N LEU A 281 13.60 -7.91 -5.48
CA LEU A 281 13.10 -7.03 -6.53
C LEU A 281 12.54 -7.89 -7.69
N GLY A 282 11.73 -7.30 -8.57
CA GLY A 282 11.25 -7.97 -9.77
C GLY A 282 9.92 -7.42 -10.27
N GLY A 283 9.20 -8.21 -11.04
CA GLY A 283 7.85 -7.91 -11.50
C GLY A 283 7.18 -9.13 -12.12
N TYR A 284 5.86 -9.15 -12.18
CA TYR A 284 5.14 -10.27 -12.79
C TYR A 284 4.00 -9.82 -13.71
N VAL A 285 3.84 -10.56 -14.80
CA VAL A 285 2.87 -10.27 -15.86
C VAL A 285 1.99 -11.51 -16.07
N PRO A 286 0.93 -11.66 -15.26
CA PRO A 286 -0.03 -12.74 -15.42
C PRO A 286 -0.99 -12.45 -16.57
N ASN A 287 -1.55 -13.49 -17.21
CA ASN A 287 -2.56 -13.31 -18.26
C ASN A 287 -3.96 -13.02 -17.68
N THR A 288 -4.17 -11.80 -17.21
CA THR A 288 -5.44 -11.28 -16.68
C THR A 288 -6.14 -10.34 -17.67
N ASN A 289 -7.41 -10.06 -17.41
CA ASN A 289 -8.19 -9.05 -18.14
C ASN A 289 -8.21 -7.67 -17.46
N THR A 290 -7.40 -7.48 -16.41
CA THR A 290 -7.34 -6.22 -15.65
C THR A 290 -6.78 -5.09 -16.51
N GLY A 291 -6.99 -3.85 -16.06
CA GLY A 291 -6.43 -2.66 -16.69
C GLY A 291 -5.09 -2.24 -16.12
N TYR A 292 -5.02 -2.18 -14.79
CA TYR A 292 -3.97 -1.50 -14.04
C TYR A 292 -2.66 -2.31 -13.90
N ALA A 293 -1.64 -1.62 -13.41
CA ALA A 293 -0.51 -2.20 -12.70
C ALA A 293 -0.68 -1.90 -11.21
N LEU A 294 0.00 -2.66 -10.35
CA LEU A 294 -0.08 -2.49 -8.90
C LEU A 294 1.29 -2.74 -8.29
N GLU A 295 1.66 -1.91 -7.33
CA GLU A 295 2.99 -1.79 -6.77
C GLU A 295 3.41 -2.90 -5.81
N THR A 296 2.71 -4.04 -5.78
CA THR A 296 2.87 -5.08 -4.77
C THR A 296 4.34 -5.30 -4.35
N GLN A 297 4.60 -5.14 -3.05
CA GLN A 297 5.96 -4.97 -2.50
C GLN A 297 6.96 -5.99 -3.03
N THR A 298 8.17 -5.55 -3.40
CA THR A 298 9.26 -6.33 -4.01
C THR A 298 9.01 -6.88 -5.42
N ARG A 299 7.75 -6.93 -5.88
CA ARG A 299 7.42 -7.57 -7.15
C ARG A 299 6.11 -7.03 -7.72
N PRO A 300 6.11 -5.83 -8.31
CA PRO A 300 4.89 -5.26 -8.88
C PRO A 300 4.19 -6.15 -9.90
N PHE A 301 2.87 -6.06 -9.89
CA PHE A 301 1.93 -6.67 -10.82
C PHE A 301 1.77 -5.78 -12.05
N TYR A 302 1.81 -6.38 -13.24
CA TYR A 302 1.51 -5.68 -14.48
C TYR A 302 0.45 -6.42 -15.28
N SER A 303 -0.68 -5.78 -15.56
CA SER A 303 -1.62 -6.29 -16.55
C SER A 303 -0.96 -6.40 -17.93
N PRO A 304 -1.28 -7.44 -18.74
CA PRO A 304 -0.87 -7.50 -20.14
C PRO A 304 -1.31 -6.28 -20.96
N ARG A 305 -2.39 -5.59 -20.56
CA ARG A 305 -2.89 -4.39 -21.25
C ARG A 305 -1.89 -3.23 -21.21
N GLN A 306 -1.04 -3.16 -20.20
CA GLN A 306 0.03 -2.15 -20.10
C GLN A 306 1.07 -2.25 -21.23
N PHE A 307 1.10 -3.39 -21.94
CA PHE A 307 2.06 -3.68 -23.00
C PHE A 307 1.40 -3.89 -24.37
N ALA A 308 0.09 -3.65 -24.48
CA ALA A 308 -0.68 -3.84 -25.71
C ALA A 308 -0.24 -2.89 -26.85
N ASN A 309 0.30 -1.73 -26.48
CA ASN A 309 0.79 -0.70 -27.41
C ASN A 309 2.32 -0.67 -27.53
N GLY A 310 2.98 -1.78 -27.17
CA GLY A 310 4.44 -1.90 -27.15
C GLY A 310 5.02 -1.70 -25.75
N SER A 311 6.35 -1.62 -25.68
CA SER A 311 7.06 -1.46 -24.40
C SER A 311 6.66 -0.17 -23.69
N ASN A 312 6.35 -0.30 -22.40
CA ASN A 312 6.00 0.79 -21.52
C ASN A 312 6.93 0.79 -20.30
N THR A 313 8.06 1.49 -20.39
CA THR A 313 8.95 1.66 -19.23
C THR A 313 8.35 2.62 -18.19
N SER A 314 7.48 3.55 -18.61
CA SER A 314 6.87 4.53 -17.70
C SER A 314 6.07 3.87 -16.59
N VAL A 315 5.30 2.82 -16.89
CA VAL A 315 4.59 2.06 -15.84
C VAL A 315 5.57 1.37 -14.89
N VAL A 316 6.67 0.80 -15.40
CA VAL A 316 7.70 0.17 -14.53
C VAL A 316 8.34 1.19 -13.59
N VAL A 317 8.59 2.42 -14.05
CA VAL A 317 9.08 3.52 -13.19
C VAL A 317 8.05 3.89 -12.12
N HIS A 318 6.77 3.97 -12.48
CA HIS A 318 5.67 4.26 -11.55
C HIS A 318 5.62 3.21 -10.43
N GLU A 319 5.50 1.94 -10.80
CA GLU A 319 5.41 0.84 -9.82
C GLU A 319 6.65 0.70 -8.94
N LEU A 320 7.84 1.00 -9.47
CA LEU A 320 9.07 0.93 -8.68
C LEU A 320 9.25 2.14 -7.76
N ALA A 321 8.71 3.31 -8.11
CA ALA A 321 8.73 4.47 -7.21
C ALA A 321 7.91 4.20 -5.94
N HIS A 322 6.80 3.46 -6.06
CA HIS A 322 5.98 3.06 -4.93
C HIS A 322 6.71 2.22 -3.88
N GLN A 323 7.80 1.54 -4.26
CA GLN A 323 8.63 0.79 -3.30
C GLN A 323 9.17 1.69 -2.16
N TRP A 324 9.28 3.00 -2.39
CA TRP A 324 9.56 4.01 -1.37
C TRP A 324 8.30 4.76 -0.91
N TYR A 325 7.45 5.16 -1.86
CA TYR A 325 6.26 5.99 -1.66
C TYR A 325 4.98 5.18 -1.83
N GLY A 326 4.55 4.53 -0.76
CA GLY A 326 3.45 3.56 -0.75
C GLY A 326 3.82 2.34 0.06
N ASP A 327 4.92 1.67 -0.30
CA ASP A 327 5.31 0.41 0.35
C ASP A 327 6.14 0.64 1.60
N LEU A 328 7.25 1.37 1.49
CA LEU A 328 8.11 1.64 2.64
C LEU A 328 7.41 2.57 3.64
N VAL A 329 6.81 3.65 3.12
CA VAL A 329 5.96 4.57 3.85
C VAL A 329 4.57 4.50 3.24
N SER A 330 3.62 3.90 3.96
CA SER A 330 2.23 3.83 3.50
C SER A 330 1.44 5.02 4.01
N VAL A 331 0.26 5.24 3.45
CA VAL A 331 -0.65 6.27 3.93
C VAL A 331 -1.05 6.05 5.39
N ALA A 332 -1.20 7.14 6.15
CA ALA A 332 -1.82 7.10 7.48
C ALA A 332 -3.32 6.76 7.40
N GLY A 333 -3.98 7.23 6.35
CA GLY A 333 -5.31 6.80 5.91
C GLY A 333 -5.50 7.12 4.43
N TRP A 334 -6.49 6.51 3.80
CA TRP A 334 -6.66 6.51 2.33
C TRP A 334 -6.89 7.90 1.72
N LYS A 335 -7.36 8.88 2.52
CA LYS A 335 -7.40 10.28 2.10
C LYS A 335 -6.04 10.87 1.73
N ASP A 336 -4.95 10.30 2.24
CA ASP A 336 -3.57 10.78 2.03
C ASP A 336 -2.91 10.14 0.77
N ILE A 337 -3.67 9.41 -0.06
CA ILE A 337 -3.20 8.65 -1.25
C ILE A 337 -2.36 9.45 -2.25
N TRP A 338 -2.50 10.77 -2.28
CA TRP A 338 -1.62 11.65 -3.07
C TRP A 338 -0.12 11.39 -2.80
N ILE A 339 0.28 11.05 -1.57
CA ILE A 339 1.69 10.76 -1.26
C ILE A 339 2.20 9.55 -2.06
N ASN A 340 1.35 8.55 -2.30
CA ASN A 340 1.74 7.40 -3.10
C ASN A 340 1.75 7.83 -4.57
N GLU A 341 0.60 8.26 -5.06
CA GLU A 341 0.34 8.36 -6.50
C GLU A 341 0.92 9.60 -7.16
N GLY A 342 0.93 10.72 -6.45
CA GLY A 342 1.58 11.95 -6.91
C GLY A 342 3.09 11.78 -7.06
N PHE A 343 3.72 11.04 -6.15
CA PHE A 343 5.17 10.79 -6.19
C PHE A 343 5.54 9.77 -7.25
N ALA A 344 4.78 8.69 -7.39
CA ALA A 344 5.00 7.72 -8.47
C ALA A 344 4.82 8.37 -9.84
N ARG A 345 3.80 9.22 -10.02
CA ARG A 345 3.62 10.05 -11.22
C ARG A 345 4.80 10.99 -11.46
N TYR A 346 5.28 11.67 -10.42
CA TYR A 346 6.41 12.59 -10.54
C TYR A 346 7.74 11.87 -10.81
N ALA A 347 7.91 10.64 -10.35
CA ALA A 347 9.06 9.80 -10.72
C ALA A 347 9.10 9.53 -12.23
N GLN A 348 7.95 9.35 -12.88
CA GLN A 348 7.89 9.27 -14.35
C GLN A 348 8.35 10.56 -15.03
N TRP A 349 8.08 11.72 -14.42
CA TRP A 349 8.54 13.01 -14.95
C TRP A 349 10.06 13.18 -14.79
N LEU A 350 10.61 12.79 -13.65
CA LEU A 350 12.06 12.73 -13.43
C LEU A 350 12.74 11.76 -14.40
N TRP A 351 12.11 10.62 -14.68
CA TRP A 351 12.62 9.65 -15.66
C TRP A 351 12.61 10.21 -17.08
N SER A 352 11.53 10.91 -17.46
CA SER A 352 11.47 11.63 -18.73
C SER A 352 12.60 12.67 -18.86
N GLU A 353 12.91 13.38 -17.79
CA GLU A 353 14.02 14.34 -17.73
C GLU A 353 15.37 13.63 -17.90
N HIS A 354 15.57 12.49 -17.24
CA HIS A 354 16.75 11.64 -17.37
C HIS A 354 16.98 11.14 -18.80
N GLU A 355 15.93 10.67 -19.48
CA GLU A 355 15.99 10.17 -20.86
C GLU A 355 16.01 11.31 -21.91
N GLY A 356 15.91 12.57 -21.47
CA GLY A 356 15.81 13.74 -22.34
C GLY A 356 14.53 13.78 -23.18
N GLU A 357 13.47 13.06 -22.79
CA GLU A 357 12.17 13.01 -23.48
C GLU A 357 11.22 14.17 -23.10
N GLY A 358 11.64 14.99 -22.13
CA GLY A 358 10.97 16.19 -21.65
C GLY A 358 11.28 16.38 -20.17
N THR A 359 11.59 17.60 -19.75
CA THR A 359 11.88 17.91 -18.34
C THR A 359 10.62 17.80 -17.48
N ALA A 360 10.80 17.60 -16.17
CA ALA A 360 9.67 17.57 -15.23
C ALA A 360 8.88 18.89 -15.27
N LYS A 361 9.58 20.01 -15.48
CA LYS A 361 8.96 21.32 -15.67
C LYS A 361 8.15 21.42 -16.97
N GLU A 362 8.66 20.94 -18.10
CA GLU A 362 7.90 20.94 -19.37
C GLU A 362 6.64 20.09 -19.27
N LEU A 363 6.72 18.94 -18.60
CA LEU A 363 5.56 18.10 -18.30
C LEU A 363 4.54 18.83 -17.41
N ALA A 364 4.99 19.47 -16.34
CA ALA A 364 4.11 20.25 -15.47
C ALA A 364 3.41 21.40 -16.21
N ASP A 365 4.16 22.17 -17.01
CA ASP A 365 3.60 23.26 -17.81
C ASP A 365 2.58 22.73 -18.83
N TYR A 366 2.87 21.58 -19.45
CA TYR A 366 1.97 20.90 -20.38
C TYR A 366 0.67 20.43 -19.71
N VAL A 367 0.76 19.72 -18.59
CA VAL A 367 -0.41 19.21 -17.84
C VAL A 367 -1.27 20.37 -17.33
N TYR A 368 -0.65 21.40 -16.76
CA TYR A 368 -1.40 22.58 -16.33
C TYR A 368 -2.12 23.26 -17.50
N ALA A 369 -1.51 23.31 -18.69
CA ALA A 369 -2.11 23.92 -19.88
C ALA A 369 -3.18 23.04 -20.55
N SER A 370 -3.08 21.72 -20.47
CA SER A 370 -3.98 20.78 -21.14
C SER A 370 -5.38 20.72 -20.51
N HIS A 371 -5.52 21.10 -19.24
CA HIS A 371 -6.81 21.11 -18.54
C HIS A 371 -7.38 22.53 -18.42
N PRO A 372 -8.48 22.90 -19.11
CA PRO A 372 -9.12 24.20 -18.95
C PRO A 372 -9.67 24.40 -17.53
N ALA A 373 -9.98 25.64 -17.14
CA ALA A 373 -10.33 25.96 -15.75
C ALA A 373 -11.66 25.34 -15.26
N ASP A 374 -12.55 25.00 -16.18
CA ASP A 374 -13.83 24.35 -15.96
C ASP A 374 -13.78 22.81 -16.05
N ASP A 375 -12.61 22.24 -16.33
CA ASP A 375 -12.39 20.79 -16.34
C ASP A 375 -12.69 20.18 -14.96
N PRO A 376 -13.53 19.12 -14.87
CA PRO A 376 -13.77 18.37 -13.62
C PRO A 376 -12.50 17.90 -12.91
N PHE A 377 -11.40 17.71 -13.64
CA PHE A 377 -10.05 17.46 -13.12
C PHE A 377 -9.68 18.39 -11.96
N TRP A 378 -10.05 19.68 -12.05
CA TRP A 378 -9.73 20.67 -11.01
C TRP A 378 -10.67 20.63 -9.80
N LYS A 379 -11.75 19.85 -9.84
CA LYS A 379 -12.72 19.73 -8.73
C LYS A 379 -12.32 18.72 -7.68
N VAL A 380 -11.52 17.71 -8.05
CA VAL A 380 -10.98 16.72 -7.11
C VAL A 380 -9.75 17.29 -6.43
N ALA A 381 -9.76 17.38 -5.10
CA ALA A 381 -8.67 17.88 -4.28
C ALA A 381 -7.74 16.71 -3.89
N PRO A 382 -6.49 16.62 -4.40
CA PRO A 382 -5.62 15.46 -4.14
C PRO A 382 -5.32 15.18 -2.66
N GLY A 383 -5.33 16.21 -1.79
CA GLY A 383 -5.06 16.04 -0.36
C GLY A 383 -6.22 15.47 0.46
N ASP A 384 -7.41 15.40 -0.14
CA ASP A 384 -8.60 14.72 0.40
C ASP A 384 -9.61 14.52 -0.78
N PRO A 385 -9.37 13.53 -1.65
CA PRO A 385 -10.13 13.38 -2.90
C PRO A 385 -11.58 12.89 -2.68
N GLY A 386 -11.85 12.29 -1.53
CA GLY A 386 -13.03 11.49 -1.23
C GLY A 386 -12.83 10.03 -1.64
N PRO A 387 -13.56 9.08 -1.01
CA PRO A 387 -13.39 7.63 -1.24
C PRO A 387 -13.62 7.24 -2.72
N GLU A 388 -14.58 7.88 -3.38
CA GLU A 388 -14.91 7.60 -4.79
C GLU A 388 -13.88 8.15 -5.80
N ASN A 389 -13.00 9.08 -5.38
CA ASN A 389 -12.04 9.73 -6.27
C ASN A 389 -10.58 9.50 -5.87
N GLN A 390 -10.30 8.59 -4.92
CA GLN A 390 -8.95 8.41 -4.42
C GLN A 390 -7.95 7.93 -5.49
N PHE A 391 -8.43 7.29 -6.56
CA PHE A 391 -7.66 6.92 -7.75
C PHE A 391 -8.05 7.75 -8.99
N HIS A 392 -8.70 8.89 -8.81
CA HIS A 392 -9.02 9.79 -9.92
C HIS A 392 -7.73 10.42 -10.47
N LEU A 393 -7.65 10.63 -11.79
CA LEU A 393 -6.48 11.18 -12.50
C LEU A 393 -5.87 12.45 -11.84
N ALA A 394 -6.72 13.26 -11.21
CA ALA A 394 -6.32 14.44 -10.44
C ALA A 394 -5.31 14.12 -9.32
N VAL A 395 -5.45 13.01 -8.62
CA VAL A 395 -4.54 12.60 -7.54
C VAL A 395 -3.12 12.41 -8.07
N TYR A 396 -3.00 11.82 -9.27
CA TYR A 396 -1.73 11.59 -9.97
C TYR A 396 -1.17 12.90 -10.55
N ASP A 397 -1.88 13.49 -11.51
CA ASP A 397 -1.33 14.56 -12.34
C ASP A 397 -1.30 15.91 -11.60
N ARG A 398 -2.37 16.29 -10.85
CA ARG A 398 -2.25 17.44 -9.95
C ARG A 398 -1.29 17.16 -8.81
N GLY A 399 -1.14 15.90 -8.44
CA GLY A 399 -0.19 15.49 -7.43
C GLY A 399 1.25 15.76 -7.82
N ALA A 400 1.63 15.39 -9.04
CA ALA A 400 2.93 15.72 -9.61
C ALA A 400 3.08 17.22 -9.89
N LEU A 401 2.01 17.95 -10.24
CA LEU A 401 2.05 19.42 -10.31
C LEU A 401 2.41 20.04 -8.94
N ALA A 402 1.86 19.52 -7.84
CA ALA A 402 2.18 19.99 -6.50
C ALA A 402 3.67 19.76 -6.16
N LEU A 403 4.24 18.63 -6.58
CA LEU A 403 5.66 18.32 -6.39
C LEU A 403 6.56 19.20 -7.26
N GLN A 404 6.19 19.48 -8.52
CA GLN A 404 6.93 20.45 -9.33
C GLN A 404 6.86 21.86 -8.71
N ALA A 405 5.69 22.28 -8.24
CA ALA A 405 5.53 23.57 -7.58
C ALA A 405 6.39 23.66 -6.31
N LEU A 406 6.46 22.56 -5.53
CA LEU A 406 7.35 22.46 -4.39
C LEU A 406 8.82 22.59 -4.82
N ARG A 407 9.26 21.86 -5.86
CA ARG A 407 10.63 21.96 -6.40
C ARG A 407 10.96 23.38 -6.83
N ASP A 408 10.04 24.07 -7.50
CA ASP A 408 10.21 25.46 -7.92
C ASP A 408 10.34 26.42 -6.71
N GLU A 409 9.64 26.17 -5.59
CA GLU A 409 9.69 26.99 -4.37
C GLU A 409 10.98 26.84 -3.57
N ILE A 410 11.36 25.59 -3.27
CA ILE A 410 12.46 25.31 -2.34
C ILE A 410 13.79 25.06 -3.05
N GLY A 411 13.78 24.97 -4.38
CA GLY A 411 14.93 24.67 -5.22
C GLY A 411 15.35 23.21 -5.17
N ASP A 412 16.14 22.80 -6.18
CA ASP A 412 16.55 21.41 -6.40
C ASP A 412 17.25 20.77 -5.20
N ASP A 413 18.20 21.46 -4.56
CA ASP A 413 18.98 20.89 -3.46
C ASP A 413 18.10 20.49 -2.28
N ALA A 414 17.19 21.38 -1.84
CA ALA A 414 16.26 21.08 -0.75
C ALA A 414 15.20 20.06 -1.20
N PHE A 415 14.70 20.17 -2.43
CA PHE A 415 13.70 19.26 -2.96
C PHE A 415 14.19 17.82 -3.04
N PHE A 416 15.37 17.58 -3.62
CA PHE A 416 15.93 16.24 -3.68
C PHE A 416 16.41 15.73 -2.30
N ALA A 417 16.77 16.62 -1.37
CA ALA A 417 16.98 16.24 0.02
C ALA A 417 15.67 15.77 0.70
N VAL A 418 14.54 16.43 0.43
CA VAL A 418 13.21 16.01 0.90
C VAL A 418 12.84 14.64 0.30
N LEU A 419 12.97 14.48 -1.02
CA LEU A 419 12.65 13.22 -1.69
C LEU A 419 13.49 12.05 -1.17
N LYS A 420 14.76 12.29 -0.92
CA LYS A 420 15.64 11.28 -0.37
C LYS A 420 15.28 10.98 1.08
N GLY A 421 15.19 12.00 1.93
CA GLY A 421 15.11 11.81 3.37
C GLY A 421 13.75 11.36 3.89
N TRP A 422 12.65 11.67 3.19
CA TRP A 422 11.30 11.33 3.63
C TRP A 422 11.08 9.81 3.81
N PRO A 423 11.37 8.95 2.81
CA PRO A 423 11.21 7.51 2.96
C PRO A 423 12.05 6.93 4.11
N GLN A 424 13.23 7.50 4.41
CA GLN A 424 14.05 7.05 5.55
C GLN A 424 13.49 7.49 6.90
N ARG A 425 12.93 8.71 6.98
CA ARG A 425 12.39 9.28 8.22
C ARG A 425 11.17 8.50 8.75
N TYR A 426 10.37 7.95 7.83
CA TYR A 426 9.12 7.25 8.11
C TYR A 426 9.17 5.76 7.75
N ALA A 427 10.37 5.21 7.55
CA ALA A 427 10.58 3.84 7.08
C ALA A 427 9.77 2.80 7.88
N HIS A 428 9.09 1.92 7.15
CA HIS A 428 8.21 0.86 7.67
C HIS A 428 7.00 1.34 8.49
N GLY A 429 6.69 2.63 8.41
CA GLY A 429 5.54 3.22 9.08
C GLY A 429 4.52 3.78 8.10
N ASN A 430 3.74 4.70 8.63
CA ASN A 430 2.67 5.40 7.94
C ASN A 430 2.83 6.91 8.12
N ALA A 431 2.39 7.67 7.13
CA ALA A 431 2.47 9.13 7.19
C ALA A 431 1.29 9.80 6.46
N SER A 432 0.92 10.98 6.93
CA SER A 432 -0.14 11.80 6.34
C SER A 432 0.43 12.92 5.44
N VAL A 433 -0.43 13.56 4.63
CA VAL A 433 -0.06 14.76 3.87
C VAL A 433 0.50 15.87 4.77
N GLU A 434 -0.04 15.97 5.98
CA GLU A 434 0.39 16.93 6.99
C GLU A 434 1.78 16.62 7.55
N ASP A 435 2.15 15.34 7.68
CA ASP A 435 3.50 14.94 8.05
C ASP A 435 4.48 15.30 6.92
N PHE A 436 4.10 15.08 5.65
CA PHE A 436 4.95 15.41 4.50
C PHE A 436 5.23 16.91 4.42
N ARG A 437 4.19 17.74 4.56
CA ARG A 437 4.36 19.18 4.62
C ARG A 437 5.35 19.57 5.72
N ARG A 438 5.14 19.09 6.95
CA ARG A 438 6.02 19.42 8.09
C ARG A 438 7.46 19.02 7.85
N TYR A 439 7.70 17.85 7.25
CA TYR A 439 9.04 17.41 6.90
C TYR A 439 9.67 18.29 5.81
N ALA A 440 8.92 18.65 4.77
CA ALA A 440 9.42 19.55 3.73
C ALA A 440 9.75 20.94 4.29
N GLU A 441 8.94 21.48 5.21
CA GLU A 441 9.21 22.74 5.92
C GLU A 441 10.46 22.63 6.81
N GLU A 442 10.66 21.50 7.51
CA GLU A 442 11.84 21.23 8.33
C GLU A 442 13.13 21.24 7.48
N VAL A 443 13.13 20.56 6.33
CA VAL A 443 14.32 20.43 5.47
C VAL A 443 14.60 21.73 4.71
N SER A 444 13.57 22.40 4.19
CA SER A 444 13.74 23.61 3.37
C SER A 444 13.87 24.90 4.17
N GLY A 445 13.32 24.95 5.40
CA GLY A 445 13.15 26.17 6.16
C GLY A 445 12.08 27.13 5.62
N ALA A 446 11.36 26.76 4.55
CA ALA A 446 10.28 27.55 3.96
C ALA A 446 8.93 27.27 4.65
N ALA A 447 8.01 28.24 4.60
CA ALA A 447 6.63 28.05 5.03
C ALA A 447 5.78 27.60 3.83
N LEU A 448 5.32 26.34 3.83
CA LEU A 448 4.75 25.68 2.65
C LEU A 448 3.23 25.54 2.71
N GLY A 449 2.59 25.95 3.82
CA GLY A 449 1.14 25.86 4.01
C GLY A 449 0.30 26.37 2.83
N ALA A 450 0.60 27.57 2.31
CA ALA A 450 -0.16 28.16 1.21
C ALA A 450 0.03 27.42 -0.14
N LEU A 451 1.22 26.85 -0.36
CA LEU A 451 1.52 26.06 -1.54
C LEU A 451 0.69 24.77 -1.54
N PHE A 452 0.75 24.01 -0.44
CA PHE A 452 -0.02 22.77 -0.32
C PHE A 452 -1.53 23.02 -0.32
N ASP A 453 -2.02 24.08 0.33
CA ASP A 453 -3.44 24.46 0.25
C ASP A 453 -3.89 24.66 -1.21
N THR A 454 -3.13 25.46 -1.96
CA THR A 454 -3.43 25.77 -3.37
C THR A 454 -3.48 24.53 -4.25
N TRP A 455 -2.48 23.65 -4.13
CA TRP A 455 -2.33 22.53 -5.05
C TRP A 455 -3.14 21.29 -4.64
N LEU A 456 -3.22 20.99 -3.34
CA LEU A 456 -3.82 19.76 -2.84
C LEU A 456 -5.25 19.93 -2.32
N PHE A 457 -5.65 21.10 -1.83
CA PHE A 457 -6.91 21.25 -1.09
C PHE A 457 -7.93 22.16 -1.78
N GLN A 458 -7.50 23.09 -2.65
CA GLN A 458 -8.45 23.94 -3.38
C GLN A 458 -9.07 23.20 -4.59
N PRO A 459 -10.42 23.12 -4.69
CA PRO A 459 -11.14 22.44 -5.78
C PRO A 459 -11.34 23.37 -6.99
N SER A 460 -10.26 24.03 -7.42
CA SER A 460 -10.25 24.86 -8.62
C SER A 460 -8.87 24.96 -9.23
N LYS A 461 -8.79 25.28 -10.53
CA LYS A 461 -7.52 25.55 -11.21
C LYS A 461 -6.86 26.77 -10.56
N PRO A 462 -5.63 26.67 -10.05
CA PRO A 462 -4.89 27.84 -9.58
C PRO A 462 -4.78 28.86 -10.72
N THR A 463 -5.18 30.11 -10.52
CA THR A 463 -4.96 31.18 -11.53
C THR A 463 -3.47 31.33 -11.81
N VAL A 464 -3.05 31.88 -12.96
CA VAL A 464 -1.60 32.08 -13.23
C VAL A 464 -0.91 32.88 -12.11
N ALA A 465 -1.60 33.88 -11.55
CA ALA A 465 -1.07 34.64 -10.42
C ALA A 465 -0.97 33.79 -9.15
N ALA A 466 -1.99 33.00 -8.83
CA ALA A 466 -1.98 32.09 -7.69
C ALA A 466 -0.98 30.94 -7.85
N ALA A 467 -0.86 30.37 -9.06
CA ALA A 467 0.12 29.35 -9.40
C ALA A 467 1.55 29.87 -9.23
N ARG A 468 1.83 31.10 -9.69
CA ARG A 468 3.14 31.76 -9.45
C ARG A 468 3.38 32.13 -8.00
N ALA A 469 2.34 32.52 -7.26
CA ALA A 469 2.44 32.80 -5.83
C ALA A 469 2.61 31.52 -5.00
N ALA A 470 2.08 30.40 -5.49
CA ALA A 470 2.33 29.04 -5.04
C ALA A 470 3.44 28.37 -5.88
N SER A 471 4.34 29.20 -6.41
CA SER A 471 5.66 28.87 -6.94
C SER A 471 5.75 28.05 -8.21
N LEU A 472 4.65 27.62 -8.80
CA LEU A 472 4.69 27.04 -10.15
C LEU A 472 5.03 28.13 -11.17
N THR A 473 6.14 27.95 -11.87
CA THR A 473 6.63 28.90 -12.88
C THR A 473 5.86 28.81 -14.20
N VAL A 474 4.62 29.31 -14.24
CA VAL A 474 3.76 29.26 -15.44
C VAL A 474 4.16 30.33 -16.47
N PRO A 475 4.19 30.03 -17.79
CA PRO A 475 4.36 31.03 -18.86
C PRO A 475 3.40 32.23 -18.72
N SER A 476 3.82 33.43 -19.16
CA SER A 476 2.98 34.63 -19.05
C SER A 476 1.71 34.53 -19.90
N ALA A 477 0.63 35.21 -19.49
CA ALA A 477 -0.61 35.26 -20.27
C ALA A 477 -0.41 35.80 -21.71
N ALA A 478 0.59 36.67 -21.92
CA ALA A 478 0.95 37.20 -23.24
C ALA A 478 1.73 36.20 -24.11
N SER A 479 2.46 35.24 -23.51
CA SER A 479 3.12 34.13 -24.24
C SER A 479 2.20 32.93 -24.44
N ALA A 480 1.27 32.69 -23.51
CA ALA A 480 0.28 31.61 -23.56
C ALA A 480 -0.73 31.79 -24.71
N ALA A 481 -1.00 33.03 -25.14
CA ALA A 481 -1.85 33.32 -26.29
C ALA A 481 -1.22 32.92 -27.65
N SER A 482 0.04 32.46 -27.70
CA SER A 482 0.73 32.14 -28.96
C SER A 482 1.45 30.79 -29.03
N ALA A 483 1.52 30.02 -27.94
CA ALA A 483 2.07 28.66 -27.99
C ALA A 483 1.26 27.75 -27.06
N ALA A 484 0.49 26.82 -27.63
CA ALA A 484 0.11 25.63 -26.88
C ALA A 484 1.41 24.99 -26.35
N ALA A 485 1.43 24.62 -25.07
CA ALA A 485 2.58 23.90 -24.53
C ALA A 485 2.87 22.70 -25.44
N VAL A 486 4.10 22.59 -25.94
CA VAL A 486 4.48 21.50 -26.84
C VAL A 486 4.42 20.21 -26.04
N GLU A 487 3.65 19.23 -26.52
CA GLU A 487 3.54 17.91 -25.88
C GLU A 487 4.93 17.28 -25.73
N PRO A 488 5.41 17.01 -24.49
CA PRO A 488 6.66 16.31 -24.27
C PRO A 488 6.65 14.91 -24.88
N ARG A 489 7.80 14.41 -25.35
CA ARG A 489 7.88 13.15 -26.10
C ARG A 489 7.42 11.94 -25.28
N SER A 490 7.62 11.99 -23.97
CA SER A 490 7.24 10.96 -23.01
C SER A 490 5.75 10.99 -22.63
N TRP A 491 5.04 12.10 -22.87
CA TRP A 491 3.69 12.33 -22.31
C TRP A 491 2.70 11.23 -22.67
N ARG A 492 2.70 10.74 -23.91
CA ARG A 492 1.78 9.66 -24.32
C ARG A 492 1.97 8.37 -23.55
N LYS A 493 3.21 8.02 -23.20
CA LYS A 493 3.50 6.82 -22.40
C LYS A 493 3.08 7.03 -20.94
N ILE A 494 3.37 8.22 -20.40
CA ILE A 494 2.97 8.63 -19.04
C ILE A 494 1.44 8.62 -18.90
N ALA A 495 0.72 9.23 -19.84
CA ALA A 495 -0.74 9.24 -19.85
C ALA A 495 -1.34 7.83 -20.01
N ALA A 496 -0.70 6.95 -20.79
CA ALA A 496 -1.15 5.57 -20.97
C ALA A 496 -1.04 4.71 -19.70
N THR A 497 -0.18 5.07 -18.73
CA THR A 497 -0.12 4.39 -17.42
C THR A 497 -1.42 4.56 -16.64
N ASN A 498 -2.05 5.74 -16.69
CA ASN A 498 -3.25 6.05 -15.89
C ASN A 498 -4.58 5.66 -16.56
N GLY A 499 -4.62 5.60 -17.90
CA GLY A 499 -5.84 5.30 -18.68
C GLY A 499 -6.42 3.89 -18.47
N VAL A 500 -6.03 3.22 -17.39
CA VAL A 500 -6.39 1.85 -17.06
C VAL A 500 -6.84 1.65 -15.61
N HIS A 501 -6.88 2.72 -14.81
CA HIS A 501 -7.65 2.80 -13.56
C HIS A 501 -9.10 3.32 -13.78
N ASP A 502 -9.39 3.89 -14.97
CA ASP A 502 -10.73 4.40 -15.35
C ASP A 502 -11.78 3.30 -15.62
N THR A 503 -11.43 2.02 -15.45
CA THR A 503 -12.35 0.89 -15.63
C THR A 503 -12.39 0.04 -14.37
N HIS A 504 -12.96 0.59 -13.30
CA HIS A 504 -13.56 -0.17 -12.22
C HIS A 504 -15.08 -0.08 -12.32
#